data_AF-A0A3M1PSF4-F1
#
_entry.id   AF-A0A3M1PSF4-F1
#
_cell.length_a   1.000
_cell.length_b   1.000
_cell.length_c   1.000
_cell.angle_alpha   90.00
_cell.angle_beta   90.00
_cell.angle_gamma   90.00
#
_symmetry.space_group_name_H-M   'P 1'
#
loop_
_entity.id
_entity.type
_entity.pdbx_description
1 polymer ?
#
loop_
_entity_poly.entity_id
_entity_poly.type
_entity_poly.pdbx_seq_one_letter_code
_entity_poly.pdbx_strand_id
1 'polypeptide(L)'
;RIKLINLGIDHQSNGRDVPASRSWNRLFAQIVFDIQNRVFIELRPWIRLPEKAKTSPSDPTGDDNPDITDYMGHGHVRGVISLGKHTITFLFRDNLKADQKAALQLDWSFPLVRKIRGYVQFFTGYGESLIDYNDNSTRIGAGVELTNWL
;
A
#
# COMPACT_ATOMS: atom_id res chain seq x y z
N ARG A 1 -20.14 3.06 -11.68
CA ARG A 1 -19.70 4.30 -12.38
C ARG A 1 -18.26 4.61 -12.00
N ILE A 2 -17.50 5.28 -12.85
CA ILE A 2 -16.20 5.83 -12.45
C ILE A 2 -16.47 7.04 -11.53
N LYS A 3 -15.83 7.07 -10.37
CA LYS A 3 -15.96 8.13 -9.37
C LYS A 3 -14.74 9.05 -9.33
N LEU A 4 -13.55 8.51 -9.61
CA LEU A 4 -12.29 9.25 -9.64
C LEU A 4 -11.38 8.68 -10.72
N ILE A 5 -10.69 9.58 -11.43
CA ILE A 5 -9.48 9.28 -12.17
C ILE A 5 -8.44 10.30 -11.71
N ASN A 6 -7.28 9.82 -11.29
CA ASN A 6 -6.18 10.64 -10.83
C ASN A 6 -4.86 10.14 -11.47
N LEU A 7 -3.98 11.08 -11.82
CA LEU A 7 -2.65 10.82 -12.37
C LEU A 7 -1.67 11.67 -11.58
N GLY A 8 -0.54 11.11 -11.18
CA GLY A 8 0.41 11.85 -10.38
C GLY A 8 1.74 11.15 -10.22
N ILE A 9 2.65 11.86 -9.54
CA ILE A 9 3.94 11.35 -9.12
C ILE A 9 3.90 11.26 -7.60
N ASP A 10 4.41 10.17 -7.03
CA ASP A 10 4.58 10.02 -5.60
C ASP A 10 6.01 9.63 -5.24
N HIS A 11 6.45 10.18 -4.11
CA HIS A 11 7.69 9.84 -3.43
C HIS A 11 7.33 9.14 -2.12
N GLN A 12 8.02 8.04 -1.80
CA GLN A 12 7.86 7.35 -0.53
C GLN A 12 9.24 7.01 0.02
N SER A 13 9.51 7.41 1.26
CA SER A 13 10.74 7.09 1.98
C SER A 13 10.45 6.76 3.45
N ASN A 14 11.39 6.08 4.10
CA ASN A 14 11.30 5.76 5.53
C ASN A 14 12.03 6.78 6.43
N GLY A 15 12.70 7.78 5.84
CA GLY A 15 13.41 8.84 6.56
C GLY A 15 14.58 8.36 7.42
N ARG A 16 15.20 7.23 7.08
CA ARG A 16 16.36 6.66 7.80
C ARG A 16 17.66 6.92 7.04
N ASP A 17 18.77 6.97 7.78
CA ASP A 17 20.11 7.00 7.18
C ASP A 17 20.55 5.60 6.72
N VAL A 18 21.58 5.54 5.88
CA VAL A 18 22.25 4.29 5.51
C VAL A 18 22.78 3.56 6.75
N PRO A 19 22.69 2.22 6.80
CA PRO A 19 22.22 1.30 5.75
C PRO A 19 20.70 1.02 5.78
N ALA A 20 19.94 1.66 6.68
CA ALA A 20 18.51 1.45 6.85
C ALA A 20 17.64 2.32 5.91
N SER A 21 18.24 3.26 5.17
CA SER A 21 17.53 4.09 4.19
C SER A 21 16.76 3.22 3.19
N ARG A 22 15.49 3.57 2.95
CA ARG A 22 14.64 2.99 1.91
C ARG A 22 13.82 4.09 1.28
N SER A 23 13.83 4.14 -0.04
CA SER A 23 13.07 5.12 -0.80
C SER A 23 12.84 4.69 -2.25
N TRP A 24 11.80 5.26 -2.86
CA TRP A 24 11.49 5.09 -4.27
C TRP A 24 10.54 6.18 -4.75
N ASN A 25 10.55 6.41 -6.06
CA ASN A 25 9.73 7.39 -6.75
C ASN A 25 8.87 6.70 -7.83
N ARG A 26 7.61 7.11 -7.99
CA ARG A 26 6.66 6.45 -8.90
C ARG A 26 5.83 7.46 -9.68
N LEU A 27 5.58 7.17 -10.94
CA LEU A 27 4.45 7.72 -11.69
C LEU A 27 3.28 6.74 -11.52
N PHE A 28 2.08 7.24 -11.19
CA PHE A 28 0.92 6.38 -10.98
C PHE A 28 -0.32 6.90 -11.71
N ALA A 29 -1.24 5.96 -11.96
CA ALA A 29 -2.62 6.25 -12.26
C ALA A 29 -3.51 5.63 -11.18
N GLN A 30 -4.65 6.24 -10.88
CA GLN A 30 -5.61 5.75 -9.90
C GLN A 30 -7.01 5.91 -10.47
N ILE A 31 -7.76 4.81 -10.51
CA ILE A 31 -9.14 4.79 -11.00
C ILE A 31 -10.00 4.18 -9.91
N VAL A 32 -11.04 4.90 -9.48
CA VAL A 32 -11.99 4.41 -8.48
C VAL A 32 -13.35 4.21 -9.12
N PHE A 33 -13.86 2.99 -9.02
CA PHE A 33 -15.22 2.62 -9.42
C PHE A 33 -16.12 2.63 -8.19
N ASP A 34 -17.31 3.19 -8.35
CA ASP A 34 -18.39 3.20 -7.38
C ASP A 34 -19.54 2.31 -7.89
N ILE A 35 -19.87 1.29 -7.10
CA ILE A 35 -20.95 0.34 -7.32
C ILE A 35 -22.01 0.59 -6.24
N GLN A 36 -23.13 1.17 -6.66
CA GLN A 36 -24.32 1.42 -5.84
C GLN A 36 -24.04 2.21 -4.53
N ASN A 37 -23.02 3.07 -4.49
CA ASN A 37 -22.60 3.81 -3.30
C ASN A 37 -22.27 2.92 -2.09
N ARG A 38 -21.97 1.64 -2.32
CA ARG A 38 -21.71 0.65 -1.26
C ARG A 38 -20.38 -0.06 -1.45
N VAL A 39 -20.01 -0.35 -2.68
CA VAL A 39 -18.75 -1.01 -3.01
C VAL A 39 -17.91 -0.07 -3.86
N PHE A 40 -16.68 0.14 -3.45
CA PHE A 40 -15.70 0.95 -4.15
C PHE A 40 -14.51 0.08 -4.49
N ILE A 41 -14.10 0.09 -5.76
CA ILE A 41 -12.92 -0.64 -6.23
C ILE A 41 -11.94 0.36 -6.80
N GLU A 42 -10.73 0.36 -6.28
CA GLU A 42 -9.61 1.16 -6.76
C GLU A 42 -8.62 0.25 -7.50
N LEU A 43 -8.27 0.65 -8.71
CA LEU A 43 -7.11 0.15 -9.45
C LEU A 43 -6.05 1.25 -9.45
N ARG A 44 -4.84 0.93 -8.96
CA ARG A 44 -3.74 1.88 -8.93
C ARG A 44 -2.45 1.25 -9.48
N PRO A 45 -2.24 1.24 -10.81
CA PRO A 45 -0.95 0.88 -11.40
C PRO A 45 0.09 1.99 -11.20
N TRP A 46 1.36 1.61 -11.16
CA TRP A 46 2.50 2.54 -11.13
C TRP A 46 3.69 2.04 -11.94
N ILE A 47 4.51 3.01 -12.36
CA ILE A 47 5.82 2.80 -12.96
C ILE A 47 6.85 3.41 -12.01
N ARG A 48 7.83 2.61 -11.59
CA ARG A 48 8.96 3.08 -10.78
C ARG A 48 9.86 3.97 -11.64
N LEU A 49 10.20 5.14 -11.12
CA LEU A 49 11.21 6.01 -11.73
C LEU A 49 12.61 5.50 -11.36
N PRO A 50 13.53 5.40 -12.34
CA PRO A 50 14.86 4.83 -12.10
C PRO A 50 15.72 5.77 -11.26
N GLU A 51 16.56 5.18 -10.41
CA GLU A 51 17.53 5.87 -9.58
C GLU A 51 18.94 5.36 -9.90
N LYS A 52 19.98 6.16 -9.64
CA LYS A 52 21.36 5.76 -9.90
C LYS A 52 21.77 4.64 -8.95
N ALA A 53 22.48 3.62 -9.42
CA ALA A 53 23.03 2.60 -8.54
C ALA A 53 23.99 3.20 -7.50
N LYS A 54 23.99 2.65 -6.28
CA LYS A 54 24.95 3.02 -5.25
C LYS A 54 26.36 2.57 -5.64
N THR A 55 27.38 3.35 -5.26
CA THR A 55 28.78 2.96 -5.45
C THR A 55 29.30 2.04 -4.35
N SER A 56 28.67 2.07 -3.17
CA SER A 56 28.94 1.17 -2.05
C SER A 56 27.68 1.00 -1.18
N PRO A 57 27.56 -0.05 -0.34
CA PRO A 57 26.41 -0.23 0.55
C PRO A 57 26.18 0.91 1.54
N SER A 58 27.24 1.67 1.87
CA SER A 58 27.20 2.84 2.77
C SER A 58 27.11 4.17 2.01
N ASP A 59 26.95 4.15 0.69
CA ASP A 59 26.79 5.37 -0.10
C ASP A 59 25.43 6.01 0.23
N PRO A 60 25.40 7.24 0.78
CA PRO A 60 24.15 7.92 1.08
C PRO A 60 23.40 8.34 -0.19
N THR A 61 24.05 8.28 -1.35
CA THR A 61 23.47 8.60 -2.65
C THR A 61 23.15 7.32 -3.43
N GLY A 62 22.15 7.40 -4.31
CA GLY A 62 21.73 6.29 -5.17
C GLY A 62 20.66 5.38 -4.55
N ASP A 63 20.30 4.35 -5.31
CA ASP A 63 19.14 3.49 -5.13
C ASP A 63 19.23 2.64 -3.86
N ASP A 64 18.35 2.92 -2.90
CA ASP A 64 18.29 2.24 -1.61
C ASP A 64 17.73 0.80 -1.68
N ASN A 65 16.98 0.48 -2.73
CA ASN A 65 16.26 -0.79 -2.86
C ASN A 65 16.02 -1.11 -4.35
N PRO A 66 17.05 -1.53 -5.10
CA PRO A 66 16.97 -1.75 -6.55
C PRO A 66 15.95 -2.81 -6.97
N ASP A 67 15.68 -3.78 -6.10
CA ASP A 67 14.77 -4.90 -6.31
C ASP A 67 13.35 -4.65 -5.76
N ILE A 68 12.99 -3.43 -5.31
CA ILE A 68 11.69 -3.15 -4.66
C ILE A 68 10.47 -3.56 -5.48
N THR A 69 10.53 -3.47 -6.81
CA THR A 69 9.44 -3.88 -7.70
C THR A 69 9.22 -5.40 -7.73
N ASP A 70 10.21 -6.19 -7.34
CA ASP A 70 10.06 -7.64 -7.24
C ASP A 70 9.11 -8.01 -6.11
N TYR A 71 8.96 -7.15 -5.09
CA TYR A 71 8.11 -7.40 -3.92
C TYR A 71 6.83 -6.56 -3.95
N MET A 72 6.94 -5.28 -4.30
CA MET A 72 5.80 -4.37 -4.32
C MET A 72 4.98 -4.46 -5.61
N GLY A 73 5.54 -5.05 -6.67
CA GLY A 73 4.91 -5.15 -7.97
C GLY A 73 4.73 -3.80 -8.68
N HIS A 74 3.76 -3.77 -9.59
CA HIS A 74 3.50 -2.65 -10.50
C HIS A 74 2.13 -2.00 -10.26
N GLY A 75 1.47 -2.32 -9.15
CA GLY A 75 0.17 -1.80 -8.85
C GLY A 75 -0.46 -2.46 -7.63
N HIS A 76 -1.59 -1.91 -7.19
CA HIS A 76 -2.46 -2.57 -6.24
C HIS A 76 -3.92 -2.52 -6.69
N VAL A 77 -4.70 -3.42 -6.12
CA VAL A 77 -6.17 -3.37 -6.13
C VAL A 77 -6.62 -3.15 -4.69
N ARG A 78 -7.53 -2.20 -4.49
CA ARG A 78 -8.17 -1.98 -3.19
C ARG A 78 -9.67 -2.06 -3.35
N GLY A 79 -10.34 -2.79 -2.48
CA GLY A 79 -11.80 -2.79 -2.41
C GLY A 79 -12.27 -2.29 -1.06
N VAL A 80 -13.36 -1.53 -1.06
CA VAL A 80 -13.99 -0.99 0.15
C VAL A 80 -15.49 -1.24 0.09
N ILE A 81 -16.02 -1.88 1.12
CA ILE A 81 -17.42 -2.29 1.22
C ILE A 81 -18.03 -1.62 2.45
N SER A 82 -19.06 -0.80 2.22
CA SER A 82 -19.86 -0.16 3.26
C SER A 82 -21.06 -1.02 3.64
N LEU A 83 -21.11 -1.42 4.92
CA LEU A 83 -22.16 -2.27 5.51
C LEU A 83 -22.79 -1.51 6.70
N GLY A 84 -23.65 -0.54 6.40
CA GLY A 84 -24.26 0.32 7.41
C GLY A 84 -23.22 1.21 8.08
N LYS A 85 -22.94 0.98 9.37
CA LYS A 85 -21.89 1.71 10.11
C LYS A 85 -20.52 1.04 10.04
N HIS A 86 -20.42 -0.14 9.42
CA HIS A 86 -19.18 -0.90 9.28
C HIS A 86 -18.57 -0.67 7.89
N THR A 87 -17.24 -0.81 7.83
CA THR A 87 -16.50 -0.77 6.57
C THR A 87 -15.50 -1.89 6.56
N ILE A 88 -15.49 -2.66 5.47
CA ILE A 88 -14.47 -3.67 5.21
C ILE A 88 -13.62 -3.15 4.06
N THR A 89 -12.31 -3.12 4.26
CA THR A 89 -11.33 -2.76 3.23
C THR A 89 -10.43 -3.95 2.98
N PHE A 90 -10.08 -4.19 1.72
CA PHE A 90 -8.98 -5.06 1.37
C PHE A 90 -8.03 -4.33 0.44
N LEU A 91 -6.74 -4.67 0.53
CA LEU A 91 -5.72 -4.26 -0.42
C LEU A 91 -4.91 -5.48 -0.83
N PHE A 92 -4.74 -5.66 -2.14
CA PHE A 92 -3.97 -6.74 -2.71
C PHE A 92 -2.88 -6.20 -3.63
N ARG A 93 -1.68 -6.77 -3.51
CA ARG A 93 -0.53 -6.53 -4.39
C ARG A 93 0.07 -7.85 -4.83
N ASP A 94 0.54 -7.89 -6.06
CA ASP A 94 1.25 -9.03 -6.64
C ASP A 94 2.29 -8.52 -7.65
N ASN A 95 3.47 -9.16 -7.70
CA ASN A 95 4.52 -8.81 -8.63
C ASN A 95 4.29 -9.33 -10.06
N LEU A 96 3.33 -10.24 -10.25
CA LEU A 96 2.95 -10.90 -11.50
C LEU A 96 4.12 -11.63 -12.18
N LYS A 97 5.06 -12.15 -11.38
CA LYS A 97 6.22 -12.92 -11.83
C LYS A 97 6.08 -14.39 -11.42
N ALA A 98 6.93 -15.24 -12.00
CA ALA A 98 6.92 -16.69 -11.72
C ALA A 98 7.31 -17.01 -10.26
N ASP A 99 8.16 -16.20 -9.63
CA ASP A 99 8.57 -16.31 -8.23
C ASP A 99 7.59 -15.62 -7.26
N GLN A 100 6.32 -15.52 -7.65
CA GLN A 100 5.20 -14.78 -7.05
C GLN A 100 5.44 -14.24 -5.63
N LYS A 101 5.53 -12.91 -5.53
CA LYS A 101 5.58 -12.17 -4.26
C LYS A 101 4.35 -11.28 -4.19
N ALA A 102 3.58 -11.46 -3.12
CA ALA A 102 2.28 -10.84 -2.96
C ALA A 102 2.06 -10.31 -1.54
N ALA A 103 1.05 -9.47 -1.39
CA ALA A 103 0.59 -8.98 -0.09
C ALA A 103 -0.92 -8.83 -0.07
N LEU A 104 -1.53 -9.16 1.06
CA LEU A 104 -2.93 -8.96 1.35
C LEU A 104 -3.07 -8.22 2.68
N GLN A 105 -3.86 -7.15 2.66
CA GLN A 105 -4.33 -6.46 3.86
C GLN A 105 -5.86 -6.52 3.91
N LEU A 106 -6.40 -6.78 5.10
CA LEU A 106 -7.83 -6.76 5.42
C LEU A 106 -8.06 -5.87 6.63
N ASP A 107 -8.91 -4.87 6.48
CA ASP A 107 -9.27 -3.94 7.54
C ASP A 107 -10.77 -4.01 7.81
N TRP A 108 -11.13 -4.08 9.09
CA TRP A 108 -12.50 -3.95 9.55
C TRP A 108 -12.63 -2.76 10.47
N SER A 109 -13.44 -1.80 10.05
CA SER A 109 -13.73 -0.57 10.74
C SER A 109 -15.19 -0.56 11.23
N PHE A 110 -15.43 -0.18 12.49
CA PHE A 110 -16.74 -0.24 13.14
C PHE A 110 -16.97 0.93 14.11
N PRO A 111 -18.23 1.31 14.40
CA PRO A 111 -18.50 2.41 15.32
C PRO A 111 -18.06 2.04 16.75
N LEU A 112 -17.31 2.92 17.41
CA LEU A 112 -16.88 2.74 18.80
C LEU A 112 -17.58 3.74 19.73
N VAL A 113 -17.31 5.04 19.58
CA VAL A 113 -17.96 6.09 20.39
C VAL A 113 -18.00 7.42 19.64
N ARG A 114 -19.20 8.01 19.50
CA ARG A 114 -19.42 9.27 18.78
C ARG A 114 -18.79 9.23 17.37
N LYS A 115 -17.69 9.98 17.17
CA LYS A 115 -16.93 10.08 15.91
C LYS A 115 -15.71 9.15 15.87
N ILE A 116 -15.38 8.49 16.98
CA ILE A 116 -14.27 7.53 17.07
C ILE A 116 -14.78 6.16 16.61
N ARG A 117 -14.00 5.53 15.75
CA ARG A 117 -14.25 4.18 15.25
C ARG A 117 -13.18 3.24 15.80
N GLY A 118 -13.55 1.99 16.00
CA GLY A 118 -12.59 0.91 16.25
C GLY A 118 -12.16 0.32 14.91
N TYR A 119 -10.94 -0.19 14.85
CA TYR A 119 -10.49 -0.96 13.70
C TYR A 119 -9.72 -2.21 14.11
N VAL A 120 -9.79 -3.23 13.26
CA VAL A 120 -8.94 -4.42 13.29
C VAL A 120 -8.30 -4.54 11.90
N GLN A 121 -6.99 -4.73 11.85
CA GLN A 121 -6.24 -4.91 10.61
C GLN A 121 -5.51 -6.26 10.66
N PHE A 122 -5.60 -7.01 9.57
CA PHE A 122 -4.81 -8.19 9.30
C PHE A 122 -3.98 -7.95 8.05
N PHE A 123 -2.67 -8.22 8.12
CA PHE A 123 -1.74 -8.12 7.01
C PHE A 123 -1.01 -9.45 6.85
N THR A 124 -0.78 -9.87 5.60
CA THR A 124 0.13 -10.98 5.30
C THR A 124 0.84 -10.75 3.96
N GLY A 125 2.14 -11.07 3.89
CA GLY A 125 2.94 -10.97 2.69
C GLY A 125 4.10 -9.98 2.79
N TYR A 126 4.50 -9.41 1.65
CA TYR A 126 5.67 -8.52 1.55
C TYR A 126 5.32 -7.03 1.58
N GLY A 127 6.22 -6.21 2.13
CA GLY A 127 6.08 -4.75 2.11
C GLY A 127 4.90 -4.22 2.91
N GLU A 128 4.76 -4.71 4.14
CA GLU A 128 3.97 -4.01 5.17
C GLU A 128 4.52 -2.59 5.38
N SER A 129 5.85 -2.48 5.42
CA SER A 129 6.59 -1.24 5.57
C SER A 129 7.68 -1.14 4.49
N LEU A 130 8.27 0.05 4.33
CA LEU A 130 9.41 0.20 3.42
C LEU A 130 10.67 -0.50 3.92
N ILE A 131 10.89 -0.57 5.24
CA ILE A 131 12.08 -1.25 5.77
C ILE A 131 11.99 -2.76 5.60
N ASP A 132 10.78 -3.30 5.66
CA ASP A 132 10.46 -4.72 5.53
C ASP A 132 9.90 -5.04 4.13
N TYR A 133 10.24 -4.25 3.10
CA TYR A 133 9.69 -4.45 1.75
C TYR A 133 9.98 -5.83 1.18
N ASN A 134 11.13 -6.40 1.54
CA ASN A 134 11.62 -7.70 1.11
C ASN A 134 11.47 -8.79 2.17
N ASP A 135 10.73 -8.54 3.25
CA ASP A 135 10.44 -9.52 4.29
C ASP A 135 8.97 -9.96 4.25
N ASN A 136 8.73 -11.25 4.47
CA ASN A 136 7.38 -11.82 4.49
C ASN A 136 6.90 -11.93 5.93
N SER A 137 5.84 -11.20 6.26
CA SER A 137 5.31 -11.18 7.61
C SER A 137 3.80 -11.37 7.62
N THR A 138 3.28 -11.80 8.78
CA THR A 138 1.86 -11.83 9.07
C THR A 138 1.62 -11.06 10.37
N ARG A 139 0.72 -10.08 10.33
CA ARG A 139 0.42 -9.21 11.45
C ARG A 139 -1.08 -9.08 11.67
N ILE A 140 -1.49 -9.03 12.92
CA ILE A 140 -2.82 -8.61 13.33
C ILE A 140 -2.69 -7.46 14.33
N GLY A 141 -3.50 -6.43 14.15
CA GLY A 141 -3.55 -5.26 15.02
C GLY A 141 -4.98 -4.80 15.24
N ALA A 142 -5.22 -4.14 16.37
CA ALA A 142 -6.49 -3.51 16.68
C ALA A 142 -6.23 -2.15 17.33
N GLY A 143 -7.13 -1.19 17.09
CA GLY A 143 -6.98 0.15 17.61
C GLY A 143 -8.19 1.02 17.35
N VAL A 144 -7.95 2.33 17.30
CA VAL A 144 -8.97 3.35 17.02
C VAL A 144 -8.58 4.15 15.78
N GLU A 145 -9.58 4.57 15.01
CA GLU A 145 -9.42 5.45 13.85
C GLU A 145 -10.42 6.62 13.92
N LEU A 146 -10.04 7.74 13.31
CA LEU A 146 -10.88 8.94 13.24
C LEU A 146 -11.72 8.98 11.96
N THR A 147 -11.14 8.50 10.85
CA THR A 147 -11.79 8.42 9.54
C THR A 147 -11.46 7.05 8.97
N ASN A 148 -12.42 6.46 8.27
CA ASN A 148 -12.17 5.35 7.38
C ASN A 148 -11.91 5.91 5.96
N TRP A 149 -11.83 5.00 4.99
CA TRP A 149 -11.56 5.34 3.59
C TRP A 149 -12.71 6.04 2.85
N LEU A 150 -13.95 6.03 3.40
CA LEU A 150 -15.16 6.54 2.74
C LEU A 150 -15.58 7.93 3.21
#